data_AF-B7XFW7-F1
#
_entry.id   AF-B7XFW7-F1
#
_cell.length_a   1.000
_cell.length_b   1.000
_cell.length_c   1.000
_cell.angle_alpha   90.00
_cell.angle_beta   90.00
_cell.angle_gamma   90.00
#
_symmetry.space_group_name_H-M   'P 1'
#
loop_
_entity.id
_entity.type
_entity.pdbx_description
1 polymer ?
#
loop_
_entity_poly.entity_id
_entity_poly.type
_entity_poly.pdbx_seq_one_letter_code
_entity_poly.pdbx_strand_id
1 'polypeptide(L)'
;NSVKFADKSFTEIMCHAAGAHFLNPHIRSIIDIGGQDSKAILLDDNGKVKNFVMNDKCAAGTGRFLEVMARAMEVSLDEFGTMSIKSKNPSKISSLCTVFAESEVISLIAKGEQRQDIIAGIHESIASRISSMVGRVGIKEPVMI
;
A
#
# COMPACT_ATOMS: atom_id res chain seq x y z
N ASN A 1 18.58 -9.11 19.78
CA ASN A 1 19.15 -9.38 18.45
C ASN A 1 18.86 -10.83 18.11
N SER A 2 18.01 -11.10 17.10
CA SER A 2 17.52 -12.44 16.74
C SER A 2 18.51 -13.24 15.87
N VAL A 3 19.55 -12.58 15.34
CA VAL A 3 20.58 -13.19 14.49
C VAL A 3 21.94 -13.11 15.19
N LYS A 4 22.52 -14.27 15.55
CA LYS A 4 23.70 -14.37 16.43
C LYS A 4 25.00 -13.84 15.82
N PHE A 5 25.12 -13.79 14.49
CA PHE A 5 26.32 -13.33 13.80
C PHE A 5 26.28 -11.85 13.38
N ALA A 6 25.18 -11.14 13.66
CA ALA A 6 25.02 -9.76 13.23
C ALA A 6 25.70 -8.80 14.21
N ASP A 7 26.60 -7.97 13.70
CA ASP A 7 27.28 -6.92 14.49
C ASP A 7 26.35 -5.77 14.87
N LYS A 8 25.36 -5.48 14.03
CA LYS A 8 24.42 -4.36 14.19
C LYS A 8 23.01 -4.76 13.78
N SER A 9 22.04 -4.03 14.28
CA SER A 9 20.64 -4.15 13.92
C SER A 9 20.09 -2.75 13.66
N PHE A 10 19.37 -2.59 12.55
CA PHE A 10 18.74 -1.34 12.14
C PHE A 10 17.27 -1.62 11.84
N THR A 11 16.42 -0.63 12.06
CA THR A 11 15.02 -0.71 11.63
C THR A 11 14.96 -0.66 10.11
N GLU A 12 14.00 -1.38 9.53
CA GLU A 12 13.75 -1.31 8.08
C GLU A 12 13.45 0.11 7.60
N ILE A 13 12.85 0.97 8.44
CA ILE A 13 12.64 2.40 8.15
C ILE A 13 13.97 3.10 7.86
N MET A 14 15.01 2.85 8.66
CA MET A 14 16.35 3.40 8.41
C MET A 14 16.99 2.79 7.17
N CYS A 15 16.79 1.48 6.94
CA CYS A 15 17.29 0.81 5.75
C CYS A 15 16.65 1.36 4.46
N HIS A 16 15.34 1.58 4.44
CA HIS A 16 14.62 2.18 3.32
C HIS A 16 15.06 3.63 3.09
N ALA A 17 15.23 4.43 4.15
CA ALA A 17 15.76 5.79 4.03
C ALA A 17 17.16 5.82 3.39
N ALA A 18 18.07 4.96 3.89
CA ALA A 18 19.42 4.84 3.37
C ALA A 18 19.43 4.36 1.90
N GLY A 19 18.63 3.35 1.57
CA GLY A 19 18.51 2.83 0.21
C GLY A 19 17.92 3.84 -0.77
N ALA A 20 16.86 4.55 -0.38
CA ALA A 20 16.25 5.59 -1.20
C ALA A 20 17.24 6.74 -1.47
N HIS A 21 17.95 7.20 -0.44
CA HIS A 21 18.96 8.25 -0.58
C HIS A 21 20.16 7.80 -1.44
N PHE A 22 20.58 6.54 -1.30
CA PHE A 22 21.64 5.96 -2.14
C PHE A 22 21.25 5.90 -3.62
N LEU A 23 20.02 5.50 -3.93
CA LEU A 23 19.50 5.44 -5.31
C LEU A 23 19.25 6.83 -5.90
N ASN A 24 18.71 7.75 -5.09
CA ASN A 24 18.46 9.13 -5.49
C ASN A 24 18.52 10.07 -4.28
N PRO A 25 19.58 10.89 -4.13
CA PRO A 25 19.75 11.81 -3.00
C PRO A 25 18.66 12.88 -2.89
N HIS A 26 17.90 13.12 -3.95
CA HIS A 26 16.83 14.12 -3.97
C HIS A 26 15.54 13.61 -3.35
N ILE A 27 15.33 12.31 -3.14
CA ILE A 27 14.09 11.78 -2.55
C ILE A 27 13.83 12.43 -1.18
N ARG A 28 12.59 12.84 -0.95
CA ARG A 28 12.15 13.47 0.30
C ARG A 28 11.06 12.70 0.99
N SER A 29 10.39 11.76 0.33
CA SER A 29 9.41 10.89 0.98
C SER A 29 9.43 9.49 0.40
N ILE A 30 9.14 8.50 1.24
CA ILE A 30 9.01 7.09 0.86
C ILE A 30 7.63 6.61 1.30
N ILE A 31 6.93 5.89 0.44
CA ILE A 31 5.71 5.15 0.76
C ILE A 31 6.05 3.67 0.58
N ASP A 32 6.11 2.92 1.68
CA ASP A 32 6.38 1.48 1.66
C ASP A 32 5.07 0.75 1.94
N ILE A 33 4.57 -0.02 0.98
CA ILE A 33 3.35 -0.83 1.13
C ILE A 33 3.77 -2.30 1.17
N GLY A 34 3.96 -2.81 2.39
CA GLY A 34 4.28 -4.20 2.64
C GLY A 34 3.07 -5.12 2.62
N GLY A 35 3.29 -6.40 2.92
CA GLY A 35 2.23 -7.40 3.01
C GLY A 35 1.30 -7.17 4.21
N GLN A 36 1.85 -6.84 5.38
CA GLN A 36 1.09 -6.76 6.64
C GLN A 36 1.03 -5.35 7.24
N ASP A 37 1.87 -4.45 6.74
CA ASP A 37 1.91 -3.07 7.19
C ASP A 37 2.17 -2.14 6.01
N SER A 38 1.99 -0.84 6.25
CA SER A 38 2.39 0.21 5.32
C SER A 38 2.97 1.40 6.07
N LYS A 39 3.90 2.10 5.44
CA LYS A 39 4.68 3.19 6.05
C LYS A 39 4.74 4.39 5.11
N ALA A 40 4.71 5.58 5.70
CA ALA A 40 5.10 6.80 5.01
C ALA A 40 6.25 7.45 5.80
N ILE A 41 7.36 7.71 5.14
CA ILE A 41 8.62 8.15 5.74
C ILE A 41 9.02 9.48 5.09
N LEU A 42 9.22 10.51 5.88
CA LEU A 42 9.73 11.81 5.44
C LEU A 42 11.23 11.88 5.73
N LEU A 43 12.01 12.27 4.74
CA LEU A 43 13.46 12.44 4.85
C LEU A 43 13.86 13.90 5.01
N ASP A 44 14.99 14.15 5.67
CA ASP A 44 15.70 15.43 5.63
C ASP A 44 16.61 15.54 4.39
N ASP A 45 17.31 16.67 4.25
CA ASP A 45 18.17 16.92 3.10
C ASP A 45 19.41 16.01 3.03
N ASN A 46 19.74 15.33 4.13
CA ASN A 46 20.84 14.37 4.22
C ASN A 46 20.34 12.92 4.11
N GLY A 47 19.07 12.71 3.73
CA GLY A 47 18.48 11.38 3.59
C GLY A 47 18.17 10.68 4.91
N LYS A 48 18.21 11.38 6.05
CA LYS A 48 17.85 10.79 7.35
C LYS A 48 16.36 10.87 7.59
N VAL A 49 15.83 9.93 8.35
CA VAL A 49 14.42 9.90 8.74
C VAL A 49 14.10 11.11 9.62
N LYS A 50 13.25 12.00 9.12
CA LYS A 50 12.77 13.20 9.83
C LYS A 50 11.45 12.93 10.56
N ASN A 51 10.55 12.18 9.93
CA ASN A 51 9.26 11.80 10.50
C ASN A 51 8.78 10.52 9.81
N PHE A 52 7.91 9.75 10.46
CA PHE A 52 7.26 8.61 9.82
C PHE A 52 5.91 8.30 10.47
N VAL A 53 5.06 7.60 9.73
CA VAL A 53 3.87 6.94 10.25
C VAL A 53 3.83 5.52 9.70
N MET A 54 3.26 4.61 10.46
CA MET A 54 3.06 3.22 10.07
C MET A 54 1.64 2.78 10.44
N ASN A 55 1.07 1.94 9.60
CA ASN A 55 -0.12 1.16 9.89
C ASN A 55 0.24 -0.33 9.91
N ASP A 56 0.32 -0.90 11.10
CA ASP A 56 0.71 -2.30 11.38
C ASP A 56 -0.42 -3.15 12.00
N LYS A 57 -1.54 -2.52 12.35
CA LYS A 57 -2.67 -3.17 13.05
C LYS A 57 -3.83 -3.54 12.12
N CYS A 58 -3.83 -3.05 10.90
CA CYS A 58 -4.96 -3.18 9.99
C CYS A 58 -4.49 -3.61 8.60
N ALA A 59 -5.06 -4.70 8.09
CA ALA A 59 -4.79 -5.18 6.73
C ALA A 59 -5.28 -4.19 5.66
N ALA A 60 -6.26 -3.33 5.98
CA ALA A 60 -6.69 -2.29 5.06
C ALA A 60 -5.56 -1.29 4.82
N GLY A 61 -5.11 -1.16 3.58
CA GLY A 61 -3.92 -0.38 3.24
C GLY A 61 -2.64 -1.19 3.15
N THR A 62 -2.69 -2.52 2.97
CA THR A 62 -1.52 -3.38 2.83
C THR A 62 -1.73 -4.41 1.70
N GLY A 63 -0.66 -5.14 1.33
CA GLY A 63 -0.74 -6.23 0.36
C GLY A 63 -1.74 -7.32 0.76
N ARG A 64 -1.90 -7.60 2.06
CA ARG A 64 -2.88 -8.58 2.56
C ARG A 64 -4.33 -8.21 2.19
N PHE A 65 -4.67 -6.93 2.11
CA PHE A 65 -5.98 -6.54 1.59
C PHE A 65 -6.14 -6.96 0.12
N LEU A 66 -5.14 -6.67 -0.71
CA LEU A 66 -5.17 -7.07 -2.13
C LEU A 66 -5.22 -8.59 -2.31
N GLU A 67 -4.47 -9.36 -1.51
CA GLU A 67 -4.52 -10.83 -1.53
C GLU A 67 -5.91 -11.38 -1.22
N VAL A 68 -6.61 -10.81 -0.22
CA VAL A 68 -7.97 -11.22 0.13
C VAL A 68 -8.93 -10.90 -1.00
N MET A 69 -8.85 -9.69 -1.57
CA MET A 69 -9.71 -9.32 -2.70
C MET A 69 -9.44 -10.17 -3.93
N ALA A 70 -8.18 -10.46 -4.25
CA ALA A 70 -7.80 -11.32 -5.36
C ALA A 70 -8.39 -12.73 -5.23
N ARG A 71 -8.35 -13.28 -4.01
CA ARG A 71 -8.99 -14.56 -3.72
C ARG A 71 -10.51 -14.52 -3.85
N ALA A 72 -11.16 -13.51 -3.30
CA ALA A 72 -12.62 -13.34 -3.40
C ALA A 72 -13.08 -13.16 -4.85
N MET A 73 -12.20 -12.59 -5.68
CA MET A 73 -12.37 -12.47 -7.11
C MET A 73 -11.93 -13.70 -7.90
N GLU A 74 -11.32 -14.72 -7.32
CA GLU A 74 -10.77 -15.87 -8.07
C GLU A 74 -9.83 -15.45 -9.21
N VAL A 75 -9.00 -14.43 -8.98
CA VAL A 75 -8.03 -13.88 -9.94
C VAL A 75 -6.65 -13.85 -9.29
N SER A 76 -5.58 -14.00 -10.08
CA SER A 76 -4.22 -13.87 -9.56
C SER A 76 -3.93 -12.43 -9.14
N LEU A 77 -3.24 -12.25 -8.00
CA LEU A 77 -2.77 -10.94 -7.57
C LEU A 77 -1.85 -10.27 -8.62
N ASP A 78 -1.07 -11.06 -9.37
CA ASP A 78 -0.19 -10.54 -10.42
C ASP A 78 -0.98 -9.92 -11.59
N GLU A 79 -2.21 -10.37 -11.82
CA GLU A 79 -3.06 -9.88 -12.91
C GLU A 79 -3.83 -8.61 -12.53
N PHE A 80 -4.03 -8.34 -11.24
CA PHE A 80 -4.83 -7.22 -10.71
C PHE A 80 -4.47 -5.88 -11.35
N GLY A 81 -3.17 -5.56 -11.39
CA GLY A 81 -2.68 -4.32 -12.00
C GLY A 81 -3.14 -4.19 -13.44
N THR A 82 -2.84 -5.18 -14.28
CA THR A 82 -3.17 -5.16 -15.71
C THR A 82 -4.67 -5.20 -16.01
N MET A 83 -5.45 -5.88 -15.17
CA MET A 83 -6.91 -5.91 -15.30
C MET A 83 -7.54 -4.56 -14.95
N SER A 84 -7.06 -3.91 -13.88
CA SER A 84 -7.59 -2.62 -13.42
C SER A 84 -7.51 -1.51 -14.47
N ILE A 85 -6.44 -1.51 -15.28
CA ILE A 85 -6.21 -0.50 -16.34
C ILE A 85 -7.28 -0.60 -17.45
N LYS A 86 -7.95 -1.75 -17.60
CA LYS A 86 -9.02 -1.95 -18.58
C LYS A 86 -10.38 -1.41 -18.10
N SER A 87 -10.47 -0.96 -16.85
CA SER A 87 -11.69 -0.38 -16.29
C SER A 87 -12.13 0.85 -17.08
N LYS A 88 -13.44 1.01 -17.22
CA LYS A 88 -14.05 2.21 -17.81
C LYS A 88 -14.89 2.97 -16.80
N ASN A 89 -15.39 2.29 -15.77
CA ASN A 89 -16.23 2.86 -14.74
C ASN A 89 -15.99 2.11 -13.42
N PRO A 90 -14.95 2.48 -12.66
CA PRO A 90 -14.58 1.80 -11.42
C PRO A 90 -15.77 1.64 -10.46
N SER A 91 -15.93 0.44 -9.89
CA SER A 91 -16.97 0.17 -8.90
C SER A 91 -16.65 0.89 -7.61
N LYS A 92 -17.65 1.49 -6.97
CA LYS A 92 -17.43 2.16 -5.68
C LYS A 92 -17.40 1.12 -4.55
N ILE A 93 -16.28 1.03 -3.85
CA ILE A 93 -16.14 0.22 -2.63
C ILE A 93 -16.23 1.12 -1.41
N SER A 94 -17.31 0.97 -0.65
CA SER A 94 -17.64 1.82 0.48
C SER A 94 -16.97 1.36 1.78
N SER A 95 -16.69 0.07 1.91
CA SER A 95 -16.15 -0.52 3.13
C SER A 95 -14.63 -0.35 3.25
N LEU A 96 -14.17 0.25 4.35
CA LEU A 96 -12.74 0.35 4.67
C LEU A 96 -12.16 -0.91 5.32
N CYS A 97 -13.00 -1.72 5.98
CA CYS A 97 -12.55 -2.96 6.63
C CYS A 97 -12.43 -4.08 5.59
N THR A 98 -11.30 -4.79 5.56
CA THR A 98 -11.05 -5.89 4.61
C THR A 98 -12.16 -6.93 4.58
N VAL A 99 -12.71 -7.31 5.75
CA VAL A 99 -13.78 -8.34 5.84
C VAL A 99 -15.08 -7.85 5.20
N PHE A 100 -15.44 -6.59 5.40
CA PHE A 100 -16.65 -6.02 4.81
C PHE A 100 -16.47 -5.71 3.32
N ALA A 101 -15.28 -5.24 2.94
CA ALA A 101 -14.92 -5.03 1.54
C ALA A 101 -14.97 -6.35 0.74
N GLU A 102 -14.53 -7.47 1.33
CA GLU A 102 -14.63 -8.79 0.70
C GLU A 102 -16.09 -9.17 0.42
N SER A 103 -16.97 -8.98 1.41
CA SER A 103 -18.41 -9.23 1.26
C SER A 103 -19.05 -8.32 0.19
N GLU A 104 -18.62 -7.06 0.14
CA GLU A 104 -19.07 -6.08 -0.85
C GLU A 104 -18.62 -6.47 -2.26
N VAL A 105 -17.35 -6.88 -2.44
CA VAL A 105 -16.81 -7.38 -3.71
C VAL A 105 -17.58 -8.61 -4.21
N ILE A 106 -17.86 -9.57 -3.33
CA ILE A 106 -18.68 -10.75 -3.68
C ILE A 106 -20.08 -10.32 -4.15
N SER A 107 -20.68 -9.32 -3.49
CA SER A 107 -21.97 -8.77 -3.91
C SER A 107 -21.92 -8.11 -5.29
N LEU A 108 -20.87 -7.35 -5.61
CA LEU A 108 -20.68 -6.73 -6.92
C LEU A 108 -20.52 -7.77 -8.03
N ILE A 109 -19.77 -8.85 -7.76
CA ILE A 109 -19.64 -10.00 -8.66
C ILE A 109 -21.02 -10.63 -8.92
N ALA A 110 -21.81 -10.88 -7.86
CA ALA A 110 -23.13 -11.47 -7.97
C ALA A 110 -24.13 -10.59 -8.76
N LYS A 111 -23.94 -9.26 -8.74
CA LYS A 111 -24.71 -8.30 -9.55
C LYS A 111 -24.27 -8.24 -11.02
N GLY A 112 -23.19 -8.95 -11.39
CA GLY A 112 -22.67 -8.98 -12.75
C GLY A 112 -21.82 -7.78 -13.13
N GLU A 113 -21.27 -7.04 -12.15
CA GLU A 113 -20.31 -5.97 -12.45
C GLU A 113 -19.03 -6.52 -13.08
N GLN A 114 -18.41 -5.74 -13.98
CA GLN A 114 -17.22 -6.20 -14.68
C GLN A 114 -16.04 -6.30 -13.72
N ARG A 115 -15.31 -7.40 -13.78
CA ARG A 115 -14.18 -7.67 -12.87
C ARG A 115 -13.14 -6.54 -12.90
N GLN A 116 -12.80 -6.00 -14.07
CA GLN A 116 -11.87 -4.87 -14.17
C GLN A 116 -12.34 -3.61 -13.42
N ASP A 117 -13.65 -3.33 -13.43
CA ASP A 117 -14.22 -2.17 -12.75
C ASP A 117 -14.20 -2.36 -11.23
N ILE A 118 -14.49 -3.58 -10.76
CA ILE A 118 -14.37 -3.93 -9.33
C ILE A 118 -12.92 -3.80 -8.86
N ILE A 119 -11.94 -4.33 -9.63
CA ILE A 119 -10.51 -4.24 -9.28
C ILE A 119 -10.04 -2.79 -9.24
N ALA A 120 -10.46 -1.95 -10.20
CA ALA A 120 -10.14 -0.53 -10.15
C ALA A 120 -10.69 0.14 -8.88
N GLY A 121 -11.92 -0.20 -8.47
CA GLY A 121 -12.49 0.23 -7.19
C GLY A 121 -11.70 -0.23 -5.96
N ILE A 122 -11.17 -1.45 -5.98
CA ILE A 122 -10.27 -1.99 -4.94
C ILE A 122 -8.99 -1.14 -4.85
N HIS A 123 -8.38 -0.81 -6.00
CA HIS A 123 -7.20 0.04 -6.06
C HIS A 123 -7.47 1.46 -5.57
N GLU A 124 -8.62 2.05 -5.92
CA GLU A 124 -9.02 3.37 -5.41
C GLU A 124 -9.21 3.36 -3.89
N SER A 125 -9.84 2.31 -3.35
CA SER A 125 -10.06 2.16 -1.90
C SER A 125 -8.74 2.09 -1.13
N ILE A 126 -7.79 1.24 -1.56
CA ILE A 126 -6.49 1.15 -0.92
C ILE A 126 -5.67 2.44 -1.09
N ALA A 127 -5.69 3.07 -2.28
CA ALA A 127 -4.98 4.32 -2.53
C ALA A 127 -5.50 5.47 -1.65
N SER A 128 -6.81 5.57 -1.46
CA SER A 128 -7.43 6.54 -0.55
C SER A 128 -6.99 6.34 0.90
N ARG A 129 -6.89 5.09 1.34
CA ARG A 129 -6.39 4.74 2.69
C ARG A 129 -4.93 5.13 2.88
N ILE A 130 -4.07 4.81 1.91
CA ILE A 130 -2.65 5.18 1.92
C ILE A 130 -2.49 6.70 1.91
N SER A 131 -3.23 7.39 1.04
CA SER A 131 -3.19 8.86 0.93
C SER A 131 -3.57 9.54 2.24
N SER A 132 -4.58 9.04 2.95
CA SER A 132 -4.98 9.54 4.26
C SER A 132 -3.88 9.36 5.32
N MET A 133 -3.17 8.23 5.28
CA MET A 133 -2.03 7.97 6.17
C MET A 133 -0.87 8.92 5.87
N VAL A 134 -0.51 9.02 4.59
CA VAL A 134 0.52 9.90 4.04
C VAL A 134 0.33 11.35 4.45
N GLY A 135 -0.91 11.86 4.41
CA GLY A 135 -1.24 13.23 4.78
C GLY A 135 -0.87 13.61 6.22
N ARG A 136 -0.71 12.64 7.12
CA ARG A 136 -0.33 12.88 8.53
C ARG A 136 1.15 13.21 8.72
N VAL A 137 2.01 12.84 7.76
CA VAL A 137 3.46 13.04 7.85
C VAL A 137 3.90 14.34 7.19
N GLY A 138 3.12 14.84 6.22
CA GLY A 138 3.47 16.01 5.41
C GLY A 138 4.48 15.66 4.32
N ILE A 139 4.08 14.80 3.37
CA ILE A 139 4.95 14.34 2.26
C ILE A 139 5.53 15.51 1.47
N LYS A 140 6.76 15.31 1.01
CA LYS A 140 7.47 16.20 0.11
C LYS A 140 7.97 15.42 -1.09
N GLU A 141 7.84 16.04 -2.26
CA GLU A 141 8.42 15.53 -3.48
C GLU A 141 9.95 15.72 -3.50
N PRO A 142 10.68 14.87 -4.24
CA PRO A 142 10.23 13.66 -4.94
C PRO A 142 9.87 12.50 -3.98
N VAL A 143 8.84 11.74 -4.36
CA VAL A 143 8.35 10.56 -3.62
C VAL A 143 8.85 9.28 -4.26
N MET A 144 9.29 8.32 -3.44
CA MET A 144 9.54 6.93 -3.82
C MET A 144 8.41 6.06 -3.28
N ILE A 145 7.91 5.13 -4.09
CA ILE A 145 6.93 4.10 -3.70
C ILE A 145 7.54 2.74 -4.02
#